data_AF-A0A832X9Z3-F1
#
_entry.id   AF-A0A832X9Z3-F1
#
_cell.length_a   1.000
_cell.length_b   1.000
_cell.length_c   1.000
_cell.angle_alpha   90.00
_cell.angle_beta   90.00
_cell.angle_gamma   90.00
#
_symmetry.space_group_name_H-M   'P 1'
#
loop_
_entity.id
_entity.type
_entity.pdbx_description
1 polymer ?
#
loop_
_entity_poly.entity_id
_entity_poly.type
_entity_poly.pdbx_seq_one_letter_code
_entity_poly.pdbx_strand_id
1 'polypeptide(L)' 'VAGIRKLVDMGAIDRNERIVCVVTGHLLKDPDTVIKQCEPPIEINADLPSLLAALHL' A
#
# COMPACT_ATOMS: atom_id res chain seq x y z
N VAL A 1 -2.97 10.27 2.01
CA VAL A 1 -1.98 11.25 1.51
C VAL A 1 -1.27 11.90 2.70
N ALA A 2 0.06 12.02 2.67
CA ALA A 2 0.86 12.42 3.82
C ALA A 2 0.47 13.79 4.42
N GLY A 3 0.19 14.79 3.57
CA GLY A 3 -0.22 16.12 4.01
C GLY A 3 -1.53 16.12 4.81
N ILE A 4 -2.56 15.39 4.35
CA ILE A 4 -3.83 15.27 5.06
C ILE A 4 -3.66 14.60 6.42
N ARG A 5 -2.86 13.52 6.49
CA ARG A 5 -2.55 12.86 7.77
C ARG A 5 -1.98 13.85 8.78
N LYS A 6 -0.98 14.63 8.36
CA LYS A 6 -0.35 15.66 9.21
C LYS A 6 -1.36 16.72 9.69
N LEU A 7 -2.24 17.21 8.81
CA LEU A 7 -3.20 18.26 9.16
C LEU A 7 -4.28 17.78 10.13
N VAL A 8 -4.71 16.52 10.02
CA VAL A 8 -5.62 15.89 11.00
C VAL A 8 -4.92 15.72 12.36
N ASP A 9 -3.67 15.27 12.38
CA ASP A 9 -2.90 15.09 13.62
C ASP A 9 -2.65 16.44 14.35
N MET A 10 -2.56 17.53 13.59
CA MET A 10 -2.44 18.90 14.12
C MET A 10 -3.77 19.52 14.55
N GLY A 11 -4.91 18.84 14.33
CA GLY A 11 -6.25 19.40 14.61
C GLY A 11 -6.66 20.54 13.67
N ALA A 12 -5.95 20.74 12.56
CA ALA A 12 -6.26 21.79 11.58
C ALA A 12 -7.45 21.44 10.67
N ILE A 13 -7.83 20.17 10.64
CA ILE A 13 -8.92 19.60 9.84
C ILE A 13 -9.71 18.65 10.72
N ASP A 14 -11.03 18.80 10.75
CA ASP A 14 -11.92 17.89 11.48
C ASP A 14 -12.14 16.57 10.70
N ARG A 15 -12.39 15.48 11.45
CA ARG A 15 -12.63 14.15 10.87
C ARG A 15 -13.90 14.07 10.01
N ASN A 16 -14.84 14.99 10.17
CA ASN A 16 -16.10 15.03 9.43
C ASN A 16 -16.04 15.93 8.19
N GLU A 17 -14.93 16.64 7.95
CA GLU A 17 -14.75 17.45 6.76
C GLU A 17 -14.62 16.60 5.50
N ARG A 18 -15.14 17.11 4.37
CA ARG A 18 -15.01 16.46 3.06
C ARG A 18 -13.85 17.07 2.28
N ILE A 19 -12.86 16.24 1.95
CA ILE A 19 -11.64 16.66 1.28
C ILE A 19 -11.47 15.92 -0.04
N VAL A 20 -11.02 16.64 -1.08
CA VAL A 20 -10.63 16.07 -2.36
C VAL A 20 -9.11 16.21 -2.52
N CYS A 21 -8.42 15.09 -2.72
CA CYS A 21 -6.99 15.08 -3.05
C CYS A 21 -6.81 14.81 -4.54
N VAL A 22 -6.16 15.72 -5.26
CA VAL A 22 -5.79 15.49 -6.67
C VAL A 22 -4.45 14.75 -6.72
N VAL A 23 -4.45 13.56 -7.31
CA VAL A 23 -3.24 12.78 -7.53
C VAL A 23 -2.67 13.14 -8.90
N THR A 24 -1.45 13.66 -8.94
CA THR A 24 -0.80 14.17 -10.16
C THR A 24 -0.06 13.10 -10.97
N GLY A 25 0.20 11.93 -10.37
CA GLY A 25 0.99 10.84 -10.95
C GLY A 25 0.30 9.48 -10.84
N HIS A 26 0.55 8.61 -11.81
CA HIS A 26 0.18 7.20 -11.74
C HIS A 26 1.34 6.40 -11.15
N LEU A 27 1.04 5.28 -10.48
CA LEU A 27 2.03 4.43 -9.81
C LEU A 27 3.11 3.91 -10.78
N LEU A 28 2.75 3.63 -12.03
CA LEU A 28 3.72 3.17 -13.06
C LEU A 28 4.77 4.22 -13.45
N LYS A 29 4.65 5.48 -12.99
CA LYS A 29 5.69 6.50 -13.22
C LYS A 29 6.95 6.28 -12.39
N ASP A 30 6.86 5.51 -11.29
CA ASP A 30 7.98 5.18 -10.41
C ASP A 30 7.85 3.75 -9.87
N PRO A 31 8.13 2.74 -10.71
CA PRO A 31 8.02 1.33 -10.31
C PRO A 31 9.06 0.93 -9.25
N ASP A 32 10.21 1.59 -9.21
CA ASP A 32 11.28 1.26 -8.25
C ASP A 32 10.86 1.53 -6.80
N THR A 33 10.15 2.64 -6.56
CA THR A 33 9.57 2.92 -5.24
C THR A 33 8.54 1.88 -4.84
N VAL A 34 7.74 1.37 -5.79
CA VAL A 34 6.77 0.30 -5.52
C VAL A 34 7.48 -0.98 -5.13
N ILE A 35 8.48 -1.41 -5.90
CA ILE A 35 9.23 -2.65 -5.64
C ILE A 35 9.91 -2.60 -4.26
N LYS A 36 10.47 -1.46 -3.86
CA LYS A 36 11.10 -1.29 -2.53
C LYS A 36 10.12 -1.38 -1.35
N GLN A 37 8.84 -1.13 -1.58
CA GLN A 37 7.80 -1.18 -0.55
C GLN A 37 7.11 -2.55 -0.48
N CYS A 38 7.26 -3.39 -1.50
CA CYS A 38 6.73 -4.74 -1.52
C CYS A 38 7.67 -5.68 -0.77
N GLU A 39 7.11 -6.55 0.07
CA GLU A 39 7.84 -7.70 0.57
C GLU A 39 8.09 -8.70 -0.57
N PRO A 40 9.23 -9.42 -0.55
CA PRO A 40 9.48 -10.45 -1.54
C PRO A 40 8.40 -11.54 -1.45
N PRO A 41 8.02 -12.16 -2.58
CA PRO A 41 7.06 -13.25 -2.57
C PRO A 41 7.59 -14.45 -1.76
N ILE A 42 6.67 -15.23 -1.19
CA ILE A 42 7.01 -16.47 -0.49
C ILE A 42 7.45 -17.51 -1.53
N GLU A 43 8.68 -18.01 -1.41
CA GLU A 43 9.20 -19.08 -2.26
C GLU A 43 8.73 -20.45 -1.75
N ILE A 44 8.20 -21.29 -2.64
CA ILE A 44 7.68 -22.63 -2.35
C ILE A 44 8.13 -23.64 -3.40
N ASN A 45 8.10 -24.93 -3.07
CA ASN A 45 8.28 -25.99 -4.06
C ASN A 45 7.11 -26.04 -5.06
N ALA A 46 7.38 -26.54 -6.27
CA ALA A 46 6.39 -26.68 -7.34
C ALA A 46 5.49 -27.91 -7.14
N ASP A 47 4.87 -28.03 -5.96
CA ASP A 47 3.94 -29.09 -5.60
C ASP A 47 2.70 -28.56 -4.87
N LEU A 48 1.60 -29.32 -5.00
CA LEU A 48 0.31 -28.95 -4.43
C LEU A 48 0.34 -28.82 -2.89
N PRO A 49 1.00 -29.72 -2.13
CA PRO A 49 1.11 -29.56 -0.68
C PRO A 49 1.75 -28.23 -0.25
N SER A 50 2.86 -27.84 -0.88
CA SER A 50 3.58 -26.60 -0.56
C SER A 50 2.74 -25.36 -0.87
N LEU A 51 1.96 -25.39 -1.95
CA LEU A 51 1.03 -24.31 -2.30
C LEU A 51 -0.09 -24.13 -1.27
N LEU A 52 -0.73 -25.23 -0.86
CA LEU A 52 -1.84 -25.19 0.12
C LEU A 52 -1.35 -24.65 1.46
N ALA A 53 -0.20 -25.12 1.93
CA ALA A 53 0.42 -24.64 3.17
C ALA A 53 0.68 -23.12 3.15
N ALA A 54 1.23 -22.58 2.03
CA ALA A 54 1.53 -21.15 1.90
C ALA A 54 0.27 -20.26 1.79
N LEU A 55 -0.84 -20.80 1.27
CA LEU A 55 -2.12 -20.10 1.21
C LEU A 55 -2.96 -20.26 2.49
N HIS A 56 -2.46 -21.02 3.48
CA HIS A 56 -3.21 -21.41 4.68
C HIS A 56 -4.54 -22.10 4.36
N LEU A 57 -4.51 -23.00 3.36
CA LEU A 57 -5.65 -23.79 2.88
C LEU A 57 -5.50 -25.28 3.17
#